data_AF-A0A9J6F0J7-F1
#
_entry.id   AF-A0A9J6F0J7-F1
#
_cell.length_a   1.000
_cell.length_b   1.000
_cell.length_c   1.000
_cell.angle_alpha   90.00
_cell.angle_beta   90.00
_cell.angle_gamma   90.00
#
_symmetry.space_group_name_H-M   'P 1'
#
loop_
_entity.id
_entity.type
_entity.pdbx_description
1 polymer ?
#
loop_
_entity_poly.entity_id
_entity_poly.type
_entity_poly.pdbx_seq_one_letter_code
_entity_poly.pdbx_strand_id
1 'polypeptide(L)'
;MCVISCVVGDVVHVVAVVVQCCGEPTQVESEHHQRKRDIEKLEADVKGNETQLSELETEMEDTRSRWLPNIEELLQRINVGFGRFFRALGCAGDVSLYQGEQAHQYDQFGVNIRVKFRDQEALAELSAAHQSGGERSVATVLYMMALQELTSVPFRCVDEINQVAECELTCW
;
A
#
# COMPACT_ATOMS: atom_id res chain seq x y z
N MET A 1 15.17 -39.26 -34.08
CA MET A 1 15.22 -40.06 -35.31
C MET A 1 16.10 -39.35 -36.32
N CYS A 2 17.27 -39.92 -36.64
CA CYS A 2 17.98 -39.54 -37.85
C CYS A 2 17.62 -40.60 -38.89
N VAL A 3 16.97 -40.22 -39.99
CA VAL A 3 16.56 -41.14 -41.04
C VAL A 3 17.65 -41.12 -42.10
N ILE A 4 18.54 -42.12 -42.08
CA ILE A 4 19.47 -42.34 -43.19
C ILE A 4 18.72 -43.20 -44.21
N SER A 5 18.33 -42.59 -45.32
CA SER A 5 17.79 -43.33 -46.47
C SER A 5 18.95 -43.94 -47.24
N CYS A 6 18.99 -45.27 -47.34
CA CYS A 6 19.88 -45.96 -48.26
C CYS A 6 19.02 -46.54 -49.39
N VAL A 7 19.27 -46.08 -50.62
CA VAL A 7 18.55 -46.53 -51.82
C VAL A 7 19.34 -47.65 -52.46
N VAL A 8 18.75 -48.84 -52.57
CA VAL A 8 19.28 -49.94 -53.39
C VAL A 8 18.15 -50.48 -54.24
N GLY A 9 18.09 -50.04 -55.50
CA GLY A 9 17.19 -50.57 -56.53
C GLY A 9 15.71 -50.21 -56.40
N ASP A 10 14.99 -50.27 -57.53
CA ASP A 10 13.61 -49.77 -57.77
C ASP A 10 12.48 -50.53 -57.05
N VAL A 11 12.75 -51.16 -55.91
CA VAL A 11 11.74 -51.86 -55.12
C VAL A 11 11.89 -51.48 -53.64
N VAL A 12 11.03 -50.56 -53.19
CA VAL A 12 10.93 -50.16 -51.79
C VAL A 12 10.29 -51.29 -50.99
N HIS A 13 11.10 -52.25 -50.55
CA HIS A 13 10.72 -53.07 -49.42
C HIS A 13 10.78 -52.21 -48.16
N VAL A 14 9.60 -51.85 -47.64
CA VAL A 14 9.48 -51.22 -46.31
C VAL A 14 9.83 -52.30 -45.28
N VAL A 15 11.12 -52.47 -45.01
CA VAL A 15 11.58 -53.25 -43.87
C VAL A 15 11.40 -52.35 -42.66
N ALA A 16 10.36 -52.63 -41.86
CA ALA A 16 10.20 -52.03 -40.54
C ALA A 16 11.33 -52.57 -39.63
N VAL A 17 12.47 -51.86 -39.61
CA VAL A 17 13.51 -52.11 -38.62
C VAL A 17 13.02 -51.48 -37.32
N VAL A 18 12.37 -52.29 -36.49
CA VAL A 18 12.17 -51.95 -35.08
C VAL A 18 13.54 -52.01 -34.43
N VAL A 19 14.18 -50.85 -34.29
CA VAL A 19 15.35 -50.72 -33.42
C VAL A 19 14.82 -50.81 -31.98
N GLN A 20 14.70 -52.04 -31.50
CA GLN A 20 14.55 -52.31 -30.09
C GLN A 20 15.91 -52.00 -29.44
N CYS A 21 16.04 -50.82 -28.85
CA CYS A 21 17.18 -50.50 -28.00
C CYS A 21 17.09 -51.37 -26.72
N CYS A 22 17.59 -52.61 -26.80
CA CYS A 22 17.83 -53.45 -25.64
C CYS A 22 19.12 -52.98 -24.95
N GLY A 23 19.04 -51.85 -24.24
CA GLY A 23 20.04 -51.43 -23.27
C GLY A 23 19.33 -51.14 -21.96
N GLU A 24 19.94 -51.52 -20.83
CA GLU A 24 19.50 -51.01 -19.52
C GLU A 24 19.38 -49.48 -19.61
N PRO A 25 18.35 -48.86 -18.99
CA PRO A 25 18.16 -47.42 -19.08
C PRO A 25 19.46 -46.73 -18.71
N THR A 26 20.00 -45.97 -19.65
CA THR A 26 21.25 -45.26 -19.40
C THR A 26 21.01 -44.26 -18.27
N GLN A 27 22.02 -44.05 -17.43
CA GLN A 27 21.93 -43.09 -16.31
C GLN A 27 21.42 -41.70 -16.76
N VAL A 28 21.71 -41.33 -18.01
CA VAL A 28 21.26 -40.09 -18.65
C VAL A 28 19.74 -40.08 -18.94
N GLU A 29 19.16 -41.20 -19.36
CA GLU A 29 17.71 -41.30 -19.63
C GLU A 29 16.90 -41.23 -18.35
N SER A 30 17.34 -41.90 -17.27
CA SER A 30 16.66 -41.86 -15.97
C SER A 30 16.73 -40.48 -15.34
N GLU A 31 17.89 -39.82 -15.44
CA GLU A 31 18.10 -38.44 -15.02
C GLU A 31 17.21 -37.46 -15.80
N HIS A 32 17.14 -37.60 -17.13
CA HIS A 32 16.25 -36.77 -17.95
C HIS A 32 14.77 -36.93 -17.56
N HIS A 33 14.32 -38.16 -17.31
CA HIS A 33 12.95 -38.40 -16.84
C HIS A 33 12.71 -37.81 -15.44
N GLN A 34 13.71 -37.86 -14.56
CA GLN A 34 13.61 -37.25 -13.23
C GLN A 34 13.50 -35.73 -13.35
N ARG A 35 14.40 -35.09 -14.09
CA ARG A 35 14.37 -33.63 -14.31
C ARG A 35 13.07 -33.17 -14.95
N LYS A 36 12.51 -33.94 -15.89
CA LYS A 36 11.21 -33.61 -16.50
C LYS A 36 10.08 -33.63 -15.47
N ARG A 37 10.04 -34.63 -14.58
CA ARG A 37 9.08 -34.67 -13.46
C ARG A 37 9.27 -33.51 -12.49
N ASP A 38 10.52 -33.17 -12.20
CA ASP A 38 10.84 -32.07 -11.29
C ASP A 38 10.41 -30.72 -11.86
N ILE A 39 10.60 -30.50 -13.17
CA ILE A 39 10.11 -29.31 -13.89
C ILE A 39 8.59 -29.25 -13.83
N GLU A 40 7.89 -30.33 -14.19
CA GLU A 40 6.42 -30.38 -14.17
C GLU A 40 5.86 -30.08 -12.76
N LYS A 41 6.53 -30.59 -11.71
CA LYS A 41 6.18 -30.29 -10.32
C LYS A 41 6.41 -28.82 -9.97
N LEU A 42 7.58 -28.27 -10.31
CA LEU A 42 7.91 -26.87 -10.03
C LEU A 42 6.97 -25.91 -10.78
N GLU A 43 6.61 -26.21 -12.03
CA GLU A 43 5.64 -25.43 -12.79
C GLU A 43 4.25 -25.45 -12.14
N ALA A 44 3.82 -26.62 -11.63
CA ALA A 44 2.57 -26.73 -10.87
C ALA A 44 2.62 -25.93 -9.56
N ASP A 45 3.75 -25.99 -8.84
CA ASP A 45 3.96 -25.25 -7.59
C ASP A 45 3.96 -23.73 -7.84
N VAL A 46 4.64 -23.26 -8.89
CA VAL A 46 4.66 -21.84 -9.30
C VAL A 46 3.24 -21.37 -9.61
N LYS A 47 2.50 -22.13 -10.42
CA LYS A 47 1.12 -21.79 -10.77
C LYS A 47 0.20 -21.76 -9.54
N GLY A 48 0.41 -22.70 -8.60
CA GLY A 48 -0.29 -22.71 -7.32
C GLY A 48 -0.02 -21.45 -6.51
N ASN A 49 1.26 -21.07 -6.36
CA ASN A 49 1.67 -19.87 -5.64
C ASN A 49 1.15 -18.59 -6.30
N GLU A 50 1.16 -18.49 -7.63
CA GLU A 50 0.59 -17.35 -8.36
C GLU A 50 -0.91 -17.20 -8.10
N THR A 51 -1.63 -18.32 -8.06
CA THR A 51 -3.07 -18.32 -7.74
C THR A 51 -3.31 -17.84 -6.31
N GLN A 52 -2.55 -18.36 -5.35
CA GLN A 52 -2.63 -17.94 -3.95
C GLN A 52 -2.27 -16.46 -3.75
N LEU A 53 -1.26 -15.97 -4.45
CA LEU A 53 -0.86 -14.57 -4.39
C LEU A 53 -1.99 -13.66 -4.89
N SER A 54 -2.62 -14.02 -6.02
CA SER A 54 -3.75 -13.27 -6.56
C SER A 54 -4.99 -13.29 -5.64
N GLU A 55 -5.27 -14.42 -5.00
CA GLU A 55 -6.34 -14.54 -4.01
C GLU A 55 -6.09 -13.64 -2.79
N LEU A 56 -4.86 -13.64 -2.27
CA LEU A 56 -4.45 -12.80 -1.15
C LEU A 56 -4.51 -11.30 -1.49
N GLU A 57 -4.03 -10.90 -2.68
CA GLU A 57 -4.11 -9.52 -3.15
C GLU A 57 -5.58 -9.05 -3.23
N THR A 58 -6.47 -9.92 -3.69
CA THR A 58 -7.92 -9.63 -3.76
C THR A 58 -8.52 -9.47 -2.37
N GLU A 59 -8.17 -10.33 -1.42
CA GLU A 59 -8.64 -10.24 -0.03
C GLU A 59 -8.12 -8.97 0.67
N MET A 60 -6.87 -8.60 0.41
CA MET A 60 -6.28 -7.36 0.91
C MET A 60 -7.03 -6.14 0.39
N GLU A 61 -7.34 -6.10 -0.92
CA GLU A 61 -8.08 -4.99 -1.51
C GLU A 61 -9.54 -4.94 -1.05
N ASP A 62 -10.23 -6.08 -0.95
CA ASP A 62 -11.59 -6.13 -0.40
C ASP A 62 -11.62 -5.60 1.04
N THR A 63 -10.66 -6.01 1.86
CA THR A 63 -10.54 -5.50 3.23
C THR A 63 -10.29 -3.99 3.24
N ARG A 64 -9.34 -3.51 2.44
CA ARG A 64 -9.04 -2.08 2.28
C ARG A 64 -10.26 -1.26 1.88
N SER A 65 -10.99 -1.72 0.87
CA SER A 65 -12.18 -1.05 0.33
C SER A 65 -13.31 -0.88 1.35
N ARG A 66 -13.37 -1.75 2.37
CA ARG A 66 -14.38 -1.68 3.44
C ARG A 66 -14.06 -0.65 4.51
N TRP A 67 -12.80 -0.52 4.93
CA TRP A 67 -12.44 0.37 6.06
C TRP A 67 -11.95 1.74 5.63
N LEU A 68 -11.21 1.84 4.51
CA LEU A 68 -10.56 3.08 4.08
C LEU A 68 -11.56 4.22 3.84
N PRO A 69 -12.70 4.01 3.16
CA PRO A 69 -13.68 5.07 2.95
C PRO A 69 -14.26 5.61 4.25
N ASN A 70 -14.43 4.78 5.28
CA ASN A 70 -14.95 5.21 6.57
C ASN A 70 -13.96 6.16 7.28
N ILE A 71 -12.65 5.89 7.16
CA ILE A 71 -11.61 6.78 7.70
C ILE A 71 -11.56 8.09 6.92
N GLU A 72 -11.64 8.03 5.59
CA GLU A 72 -11.68 9.22 4.74
C GLU A 72 -12.90 10.09 5.05
N GLU A 73 -14.09 9.50 5.21
CA GLU A 73 -15.30 10.22 5.58
C GLU A 73 -15.17 10.88 6.97
N LEU A 74 -14.64 10.16 7.96
CA LEU A 74 -14.40 10.70 9.29
C LEU A 74 -13.43 11.90 9.24
N LEU A 75 -12.32 11.77 8.51
CA LEU A 75 -11.36 12.86 8.34
C LEU A 75 -11.94 14.04 7.57
N GLN A 76 -12.79 13.81 6.57
CA GLN A 76 -13.50 14.88 5.88
C GLN A 76 -14.41 15.66 6.84
N ARG A 77 -15.14 14.98 7.72
CA ARG A 77 -15.97 15.64 8.73
C ARG A 77 -15.14 16.49 9.69
N ILE A 78 -13.96 15.98 10.11
CA ILE A 78 -13.00 16.76 10.91
C ILE A 78 -12.51 17.97 10.12
N ASN A 79 -12.15 17.79 8.84
CA ASN A 79 -11.63 18.84 7.99
C ASN A 79 -12.64 19.99 7.82
N VAL A 80 -13.93 19.68 7.64
CA VAL A 80 -14.98 20.71 7.58
C VAL A 80 -15.04 21.53 8.87
N GLY A 81 -15.00 20.88 10.04
CA GLY A 81 -14.98 21.56 11.33
C GLY A 81 -13.71 22.40 11.52
N PHE A 82 -12.55 21.81 11.25
CA PHE A 82 -11.23 22.44 11.35
C PHE A 82 -11.12 23.68 10.46
N GLY A 83 -11.45 23.55 9.18
CA GLY A 83 -11.44 24.66 8.22
C GLY A 83 -12.48 25.73 8.54
N ARG A 84 -13.61 25.40 9.19
CA ARG A 84 -14.55 26.40 9.71
C ARG A 84 -13.94 27.20 10.86
N PHE A 85 -13.27 26.54 11.80
CA PHE A 85 -12.60 27.23 12.92
C PHE A 85 -11.43 28.10 12.44
N PHE A 86 -10.61 27.60 11.52
CA PHE A 86 -9.52 28.38 10.94
C PHE A 86 -10.02 29.62 10.18
N ARG A 87 -11.11 29.49 9.40
CA ARG A 87 -11.73 30.63 8.71
C ARG A 87 -12.26 31.68 9.68
N ALA A 88 -12.75 31.29 10.85
CA ALA A 88 -13.20 32.24 11.86
C ALA A 88 -12.04 33.12 12.41
N LEU A 89 -10.80 32.63 12.32
CA LEU A 89 -9.58 33.38 12.65
C LEU A 89 -8.98 34.13 11.45
N GLY A 90 -9.65 34.15 10.29
CA GLY A 90 -9.10 34.72 9.06
C GLY A 90 -7.95 33.90 8.46
N CYS A 91 -7.77 32.65 8.88
CA CYS A 91 -6.72 31.75 8.45
C CYS A 91 -7.30 30.59 7.62
N ALA A 92 -6.44 29.74 7.04
CA ALA A 92 -6.85 28.52 6.36
C ALA A 92 -6.18 27.29 6.98
N GLY A 93 -6.92 26.19 7.05
CA GLY A 93 -6.44 24.93 7.57
C GLY A 93 -7.07 23.77 6.81
N ASP A 94 -6.32 22.68 6.66
CA ASP A 94 -6.73 21.46 5.98
C ASP A 94 -6.23 20.23 6.75
N VAL A 95 -7.09 19.23 6.86
CA VAL A 95 -6.80 17.93 7.47
C VAL A 95 -7.11 16.84 6.46
N SER A 96 -6.16 15.95 6.21
CA SER A 96 -6.28 14.90 5.21
C SER A 96 -5.60 13.60 5.66
N LEU A 97 -5.96 12.49 5.00
CA LEU A 97 -5.26 11.22 5.17
C LEU A 97 -4.02 11.19 4.27
N TYR A 98 -2.85 11.02 4.87
CA TYR A 98 -1.62 10.71 4.17
C TYR A 98 -1.46 9.19 4.06
N GLN A 99 -1.16 8.70 2.86
CA GLN A 99 -1.07 7.26 2.55
C GLN A 99 0.33 6.82 2.10
N GLY A 100 1.34 7.69 2.21
CA GLY A 100 2.69 7.44 1.66
C GLY A 100 2.79 7.66 0.15
N GLU A 101 3.94 7.31 -0.43
CA GLU A 101 4.21 7.43 -1.86
C GLU A 101 3.65 6.25 -2.68
N GLN A 102 3.52 5.08 -2.06
CA GLN A 102 3.03 3.87 -2.72
C GLN A 102 1.74 3.36 -2.06
N ALA A 103 0.87 2.77 -2.88
CA ALA A 103 -0.29 2.06 -2.37
C ALA A 103 0.15 0.94 -1.41
N HIS A 104 -0.60 0.76 -0.32
CA HIS A 104 -0.38 -0.28 0.71
C HIS A 104 0.81 -0.09 1.66
N GLN A 105 1.48 1.08 1.68
CA GLN A 105 2.46 1.41 2.72
C GLN A 105 1.79 1.85 4.02
N TYR A 106 1.09 0.94 4.68
CA TYR A 106 0.27 1.23 5.87
C TYR A 106 1.09 1.81 7.04
N ASP A 107 2.38 1.49 7.14
CA ASP A 107 3.28 2.05 8.16
C ASP A 107 3.49 3.57 8.01
N GLN A 108 3.24 4.11 6.81
CA GLN A 108 3.34 5.54 6.53
C GLN A 108 1.99 6.25 6.63
N PHE A 109 0.90 5.54 6.92
CA PHE A 109 -0.39 6.18 7.02
C PHE A 109 -0.41 7.16 8.19
N GLY A 110 -0.93 8.35 7.95
CA GLY A 110 -0.92 9.40 8.95
C GLY A 110 -1.98 10.46 8.69
N VAL A 111 -2.25 11.27 9.70
CA VAL A 111 -3.08 12.46 9.53
C VAL A 111 -2.15 13.61 9.16
N ASN A 112 -2.33 14.16 7.96
CA ASN A 112 -1.60 15.35 7.53
C ASN A 112 -2.43 16.60 7.84
N ILE A 113 -1.88 17.47 8.68
CA ILE A 113 -2.47 18.74 9.08
C ILE A 113 -1.65 19.84 8.40
N ARG A 114 -2.32 20.66 7.59
CA ARG A 114 -1.72 21.81 6.91
C ARG A 114 -2.42 23.08 7.30
N VAL A 115 -1.66 24.15 7.47
CA VAL A 115 -2.15 25.44 7.96
C VAL A 115 -1.54 26.60 7.17
N LYS A 116 -2.26 27.70 7.15
CA LYS A 116 -1.85 28.98 6.56
C LYS A 116 -2.38 30.10 7.44
N PHE A 117 -1.47 30.82 8.08
CA PHE A 117 -1.79 31.93 8.99
C PHE A 117 -1.81 33.30 8.30
N ARG A 118 -1.09 33.44 7.17
CA ARG A 118 -0.99 34.69 6.41
C ARG A 118 -1.39 34.49 4.97
N ASP A 119 -2.06 35.47 4.37
CA ASP A 119 -2.55 35.39 2.98
C ASP A 119 -1.45 35.17 1.93
N GLN A 120 -0.25 35.67 2.19
CA GLN A 120 0.89 35.57 1.27
C GLN A 120 1.61 34.21 1.34
N GLU A 121 1.32 33.39 2.35
CA GLU A 121 1.95 32.09 2.54
C GLU A 121 1.14 30.99 1.84
N ALA A 122 1.83 29.92 1.43
CA ALA A 122 1.16 28.72 0.95
C ALA A 122 0.64 27.90 2.14
N LEU A 123 -0.35 27.05 1.88
CA LEU A 123 -0.77 26.05 2.85
C LEU A 123 0.37 25.05 3.06
N ALA A 124 0.92 25.01 4.27
CA ALA A 124 2.10 24.22 4.60
C ALA A 124 1.79 23.21 5.70
N GLU A 125 2.50 22.08 5.70
CA GLU A 125 2.40 21.09 6.76
C GLU A 125 2.81 21.69 8.10
N LEU A 126 2.08 21.29 9.16
CA LEU A 126 2.35 21.74 10.51
C LEU A 126 3.69 21.17 10.99
N SER A 127 4.70 22.04 11.09
CA SER A 127 6.08 21.68 11.38
C SER A 127 6.73 22.67 12.35
N ALA A 128 7.58 22.19 13.25
CA ALA A 128 8.34 23.06 14.14
C ALA A 128 9.30 24.02 13.41
N ALA A 129 9.64 23.72 12.15
CA ALA A 129 10.56 24.54 11.36
C ALA A 129 9.90 25.79 10.74
N HIS A 130 8.58 25.76 10.51
CA HIS A 130 7.87 26.81 9.76
C HIS A 130 6.90 27.62 10.62
N GLN A 131 6.33 27.03 11.68
CA GLN A 131 5.32 27.69 12.52
C GLN A 131 5.82 27.96 13.94
N SER A 132 5.35 29.07 14.53
CA SER A 132 5.67 29.46 15.90
C SER A 132 5.12 28.48 16.94
N GLY A 133 5.55 28.60 18.20
CA GLY A 133 5.08 27.74 19.28
C GLY A 133 3.56 27.84 19.48
N GLY A 134 3.04 29.05 19.51
CA GLY A 134 1.62 29.33 19.72
C GLY A 134 0.79 29.11 18.45
N GLU A 135 1.31 29.35 17.24
CA GLU A 135 0.64 28.94 16.00
C GLU A 135 0.37 27.43 15.99
N ARG A 136 1.37 26.62 16.37
CA ARG A 136 1.18 25.16 16.51
C ARG A 136 0.20 24.81 17.60
N SER A 137 0.18 25.56 18.68
CA SER A 137 -0.72 25.33 19.81
C SER A 137 -2.17 25.64 19.44
N VAL A 138 -2.39 26.77 18.77
CA VAL A 138 -3.68 27.14 18.20
C VAL A 138 -4.14 26.08 17.20
N ALA A 139 -3.30 25.67 16.25
CA ALA A 139 -3.64 24.61 15.29
C ALA A 139 -4.05 23.31 16.00
N THR A 140 -3.30 22.91 17.03
CA THR A 140 -3.58 21.69 17.79
C THR A 140 -4.90 21.79 18.56
N VAL A 141 -5.16 22.91 19.23
CA VAL A 141 -6.42 23.15 19.96
C VAL A 141 -7.62 23.15 19.02
N LEU A 142 -7.51 23.80 17.86
CA LEU A 142 -8.59 23.82 16.86
C LEU A 142 -8.85 22.45 16.26
N TYR A 143 -7.81 21.63 16.07
CA TYR A 143 -7.97 20.23 15.67
C TYR A 143 -8.69 19.42 16.75
N MET A 144 -8.34 19.60 18.02
CA MET A 144 -9.08 18.98 19.13
C MET A 144 -10.54 19.44 19.17
N MET A 145 -10.83 20.73 18.97
CA MET A 145 -12.20 21.23 18.90
C MET A 145 -12.99 20.57 17.76
N ALA A 146 -12.39 20.40 16.59
CA ALA A 146 -13.03 19.71 15.46
C ALA A 146 -13.33 18.23 15.76
N LEU A 147 -12.44 17.53 16.46
CA LEU A 147 -12.67 16.16 16.93
C LEU A 147 -13.83 16.07 17.93
N GLN A 148 -13.94 17.05 18.82
CA GLN A 148 -14.95 17.08 19.87
C GLN A 148 -16.37 17.15 19.30
N GLU A 149 -16.58 17.83 18.17
CA GLU A 149 -17.91 17.91 17.53
C GLU A 149 -18.43 16.56 17.03
N LEU A 150 -17.52 15.62 16.75
CA LEU A 150 -17.88 14.30 16.22
C LEU A 150 -18.09 13.26 17.30
N THR A 151 -17.70 13.55 18.53
CA THR A 151 -17.65 12.57 19.62
C THR A 151 -18.48 13.05 20.81
N SER A 152 -19.55 12.32 21.14
CA SER A 152 -20.34 12.58 22.35
C SER A 152 -19.70 11.85 23.53
N VAL A 153 -19.16 12.61 24.48
CA VAL A 153 -18.63 12.08 25.74
C VAL A 153 -19.11 12.96 26.90
N PRO A 154 -19.45 12.39 28.07
CA PRO A 154 -20.14 13.11 29.15
C PRO A 154 -19.30 14.20 29.83
N PHE A 155 -17.97 14.12 29.77
CA PHE A 155 -17.05 15.19 30.17
C PHE A 155 -15.70 15.00 29.48
N ARG A 156 -14.95 16.09 29.33
CA ARG A 156 -13.55 16.07 28.87
C ARG A 156 -12.71 16.91 29.82
N CYS A 157 -11.63 16.34 30.32
CA CYS A 157 -10.62 17.05 31.06
C CYS A 157 -9.50 17.40 30.08
N VAL A 158 -9.18 18.68 29.97
CA VAL A 158 -7.99 19.14 29.26
C VAL A 158 -7.15 19.86 30.30
N ASP A 159 -5.93 19.36 30.51
CA ASP A 159 -4.97 19.96 31.44
C ASP A 159 -3.94 20.78 30.65
N GLU A 160 -3.33 21.77 31.29
CA GLU A 160 -2.21 22.57 30.74
C GLU A 160 -2.46 23.35 29.43
N ILE A 161 -3.71 23.73 29.12
CA ILE A 161 -4.01 24.65 27.99
C ILE A 161 -3.27 25.99 28.14
N ASN A 162 -3.17 26.47 29.37
CA ASN A 162 -2.60 27.78 29.71
C ASN A 162 -1.07 27.81 29.61
N GLN A 163 -0.36 26.70 29.79
CA GLN A 163 1.10 26.68 29.62
C GLN A 163 1.53 26.86 28.16
N VAL A 164 0.68 26.49 27.20
CA VAL A 164 0.99 26.63 25.77
C VAL A 164 0.62 28.00 25.21
N ALA A 165 -0.29 28.72 25.86
CA ALA A 165 -0.68 30.08 25.50
C ALA A 165 0.24 31.16 26.10
N GLU A 166 0.82 30.92 27.28
CA GLU A 166 1.62 31.94 27.99
C GLU A 166 3.03 32.15 27.43
N CYS A 167 3.56 31.23 26.61
CA CYS A 167 4.89 31.41 26.00
C CYS A 167 4.94 32.44 24.84
N GLU A 168 3.81 33.03 24.40
CA GLU A 168 3.79 34.00 23.29
C GLU A 168 3.18 35.38 23.58
N LEU A 169 2.64 35.63 24.79
CA LEU A 169 2.12 36.98 25.11
C LEU A 169 3.22 38.02 25.44
N THR A 170 4.51 37.64 25.39
CA THR A 170 5.65 38.55 25.61
C THR A 170 6.52 38.80 24.38
N CYS A 171 6.16 38.26 23.21
CA CYS A 171 6.87 38.52 21.97
C CYS A 171 5.90 38.97 20.86
N TRP A 172 5.19 40.06 21.14
CA TRP A 172 4.61 40.98 20.16
C TRP A 172 5.18 42.37 20.42
#